data_AF-A0A848LQ59-F1
#
_entry.id   AF-A0A848LQ59-F1
#
_cell.length_a   1.000
_cell.length_b   1.000
_cell.length_c   1.000
_cell.angle_alpha   90.00
_cell.angle_beta   90.00
_cell.angle_gamma   90.00
#
_symmetry.space_group_name_H-M   'P 1'
#
loop_
_entity.id
_entity.type
_entity.pdbx_description
1 polymer ?
#
loop_
_entity_poly.entity_id
_entity_poly.type
_entity_poly.pdbx_seq_one_letter_code
_entity_poly.pdbx_strand_id
1 'polypeptide(L)'
;MATADEILNDALRLPSKERARLAHELLLSLDKPVQEAPADESEWAKVIKRRVHEVVSGKVKLVSVEDARRSVAERLGRVSGAR
;
A
#
# COMPACT_ATOMS: atom_id res chain seq x y z
N MET A 1 29.24 -4.87 -14.46
CA MET A 1 28.54 -4.54 -13.20
C MET A 1 28.65 -5.76 -12.31
N ALA A 2 28.91 -5.59 -11.01
CA ALA A 2 28.88 -6.70 -10.07
C ALA A 2 27.45 -7.25 -9.93
N THR A 3 27.34 -8.56 -9.76
CA THR A 3 26.08 -9.26 -9.48
C THR A 3 25.59 -8.97 -8.06
N ALA A 4 24.30 -9.18 -7.80
CA ALA A 4 23.73 -8.99 -6.46
C ALA A 4 24.42 -9.88 -5.41
N ASP A 5 24.78 -11.11 -5.79
CA ASP A 5 25.47 -12.06 -4.90
C ASP A 5 26.91 -11.62 -4.60
N GLU A 6 27.63 -11.06 -5.58
CA GLU A 6 28.96 -10.47 -5.36
C GLU A 6 28.88 -9.29 -4.38
N ILE A 7 27.90 -8.40 -4.54
CA ILE A 7 27.68 -7.24 -3.66
C ILE A 7 27.30 -7.70 -2.24
N LEU A 8 26.43 -8.70 -2.12
CA LEU A 8 26.02 -9.26 -0.83
C LEU A 8 27.22 -9.88 -0.09
N ASN A 9 28.04 -10.66 -0.79
CA ASN A 9 29.23 -11.28 -0.23
C ASN A 9 30.22 -10.24 0.30
N ASP A 10 30.40 -9.12 -0.40
CA ASP A 10 31.27 -8.03 0.06
C ASP A 10 30.66 -7.29 1.25
N ALA A 11 29.35 -7.00 1.22
CA ALA A 11 28.67 -6.35 2.33
C ALA A 11 28.72 -7.19 3.62
N LEU A 12 28.62 -8.52 3.52
CA LEU A 12 28.66 -9.42 4.68
C LEU A 12 30.01 -9.43 5.42
N ARG A 13 31.11 -9.06 4.74
CA ARG A 13 32.46 -8.94 5.32
C ARG A 13 32.65 -7.69 6.16
N LEU A 14 31.73 -6.73 6.09
CA LEU A 14 31.84 -5.47 6.83
C LEU A 14 31.44 -5.64 8.32
N PRO A 15 31.93 -4.75 9.20
CA PRO A 15 31.45 -4.65 10.58
C PRO A 15 29.93 -4.44 10.65
N SER A 16 29.31 -4.91 11.73
CA SER A 16 27.85 -4.87 11.92
C SER A 16 27.23 -3.48 11.70
N LYS A 17 27.91 -2.42 12.17
CA LYS A 17 27.47 -1.02 12.01
C LYS A 17 27.43 -0.57 10.56
N GLU A 18 28.41 -0.97 9.75
CA GLU A 18 28.47 -0.61 8.34
C GLU A 18 27.44 -1.39 7.52
N ARG A 19 27.22 -2.66 7.86
CA ARG A 19 26.12 -3.46 7.29
C ARG A 19 24.76 -2.84 7.56
N ALA A 20 24.52 -2.39 8.79
CA ALA A 20 23.27 -1.72 9.16
C ALA A 20 23.04 -0.42 8.36
N ARG A 21 24.10 0.38 8.18
CA ARG A 21 24.06 1.58 7.33
C ARG A 21 23.72 1.23 5.89
N LEU A 22 24.41 0.25 5.29
CA LEU A 22 24.16 -0.19 3.91
C LEU A 22 22.73 -0.70 3.73
N ALA A 23 22.22 -1.51 4.65
CA ALA A 23 20.84 -1.97 4.62
C ALA A 23 19.85 -0.81 4.67
N HIS A 24 20.09 0.19 5.53
CA HIS A 24 19.23 1.38 5.63
C HIS A 24 19.20 2.20 4.33
N GLU A 25 20.37 2.48 3.74
CA GLU A 25 20.46 3.23 2.47
C GLU A 25 19.80 2.46 1.31
N LEU A 26 19.94 1.13 1.27
CA LEU A 26 19.26 0.30 0.28
C LEU A 26 17.75 0.35 0.46
N LEU A 27 17.23 0.25 1.68
CA LEU A 27 15.81 0.40 1.97
C LEU A 27 15.29 1.79 1.56
N LEU A 28 16.00 2.86 1.90
CA LEU A 28 15.65 4.21 1.47
C LEU A 28 15.66 4.38 -0.06
N SER A 29 16.51 3.63 -0.77
CA SER A 29 16.54 3.64 -2.23
C SER A 29 15.29 3.00 -2.85
N LEU A 30 14.62 2.09 -2.12
CA LEU A 30 13.33 1.51 -2.47
C LEU A 30 12.17 2.47 -2.12
N ASP A 31 12.37 3.32 -1.10
CA ASP A 31 11.43 4.39 -0.70
C ASP A 31 11.55 5.66 -1.56
N LYS A 32 12.42 5.67 -2.57
CA LYS A 32 12.20 6.58 -3.70
C LYS A 32 10.75 6.35 -4.10
N PRO A 33 9.95 7.39 -4.36
CA PRO A 33 8.71 7.16 -5.03
C PRO A 33 9.11 6.40 -6.29
N VAL A 34 8.85 5.09 -6.31
CA VAL A 34 8.07 4.50 -7.39
C VAL A 34 7.13 5.64 -7.68
N GLN A 35 7.32 6.32 -8.81
CA GLN A 35 6.23 7.10 -9.36
C GLN A 35 5.10 6.10 -9.22
N GLU A 36 4.25 6.25 -8.18
CA GLU A 36 3.07 5.42 -8.01
C GLU A 36 2.51 5.53 -9.40
N ALA A 37 2.58 4.46 -10.21
CA ALA A 37 2.26 4.59 -11.62
C ALA A 37 0.87 5.22 -11.58
N PRO A 38 0.72 6.50 -11.97
CA PRO A 38 -0.17 7.46 -11.31
C PRO A 38 -1.48 6.75 -11.14
N ALA A 39 -1.82 6.34 -9.90
CA ALA A 39 -2.75 5.23 -9.65
C ALA A 39 -3.94 5.38 -10.60
N ASP A 40 -3.98 4.62 -11.70
CA ASP A 40 -4.54 5.08 -13.00
C ASP A 40 -5.76 5.97 -12.76
N GLU A 41 -5.53 7.29 -12.75
CA GLU A 41 -6.56 8.26 -12.32
C GLU A 41 -7.81 8.11 -13.20
N SER A 42 -7.64 7.61 -14.43
CA SER A 42 -8.71 7.22 -15.35
C SER A 42 -9.58 6.08 -14.81
N GLU A 43 -8.97 5.04 -14.25
CA GLU A 43 -9.69 3.90 -13.67
C GLU A 43 -10.45 4.30 -12.40
N TRP A 44 -9.83 5.13 -11.54
CA TRP A 44 -10.53 5.71 -10.40
C TRP A 44 -11.69 6.62 -10.81
N ALA A 45 -11.49 7.46 -11.84
CA ALA A 45 -12.54 8.31 -12.39
C ALA A 45 -13.72 7.49 -12.95
N LYS A 46 -13.45 6.35 -13.63
CA LYS A 46 -14.49 5.42 -14.09
C LYS A 46 -15.29 4.85 -12.92
N VAL A 47 -14.62 4.43 -11.84
CA VAL A 47 -15.29 3.91 -10.64
C VAL A 47 -16.15 4.97 -9.96
N ILE A 48 -15.64 6.20 -9.82
CA ILE A 48 -16.39 7.31 -9.22
C ILE A 48 -17.65 7.60 -10.05
N LYS A 49 -17.51 7.76 -11.37
CA LYS A 49 -18.65 8.00 -12.27
C LYS A 49 -19.71 6.91 -12.16
N ARG A 50 -19.28 5.64 -12.18
CA ARG A 50 -20.19 4.49 -12.02
C ARG A 50 -20.93 4.55 -10.68
N ARG A 51 -20.21 4.76 -9.56
CA ARG A 51 -20.81 4.79 -8.22
C ARG A 51 -21.78 5.95 -8.05
N VAL A 52 -21.44 7.14 -8.55
CA VAL A 52 -22.37 8.29 -8.53
C VAL A 52 -23.65 7.96 -9.30
N HIS A 53 -23.53 7.37 -10.50
CA HIS A 53 -24.70 6.97 -11.27
C HIS A 53 -25.56 5.92 -10.53
N GLU A 54 -24.94 4.89 -9.93
CA GLU A 54 -25.65 3.87 -9.14
C GLU A 54 -26.44 4.48 -7.97
N VAL A 55 -25.85 5.46 -7.28
CA VAL A 55 -26.50 6.19 -6.18
C VAL A 55 -27.66 7.04 -6.68
N VAL A 56 -27.42 7.89 -7.69
CA VAL A 56 -28.43 8.83 -8.22
C VAL A 56 -29.60 8.10 -8.88
N SER A 57 -29.33 6.98 -9.57
CA SER A 57 -30.37 6.15 -10.20
C SER A 57 -31.14 5.27 -9.22
N GLY A 58 -30.73 5.21 -7.93
CA GLY A 58 -31.32 4.31 -6.95
C GLY A 58 -31.05 2.83 -7.18
N LYS A 59 -30.07 2.49 -8.04
CA LYS A 59 -29.68 1.10 -8.34
C LYS A 59 -29.10 0.37 -7.13
N VAL A 60 -28.62 1.12 -6.13
CA VAL A 60 -28.08 0.58 -4.88
C VAL A 60 -28.90 1.02 -3.68
N LYS A 61 -29.03 0.13 -2.70
CA LYS A 61 -29.61 0.47 -1.40
C LYS A 61 -28.57 1.19 -0.55
N LEU A 62 -28.84 2.43 -0.20
CA LEU A 62 -27.99 3.21 0.69
C LEU A 62 -28.19 2.78 2.15
N VAL A 63 -27.15 2.96 2.94
CA VAL A 63 -27.17 2.82 4.40
C VAL A 63 -26.79 4.16 5.02
N SER A 64 -27.14 4.35 6.29
CA SER A 64 -26.69 5.53 7.04
C SER A 64 -25.16 5.51 7.18
N VAL A 65 -24.57 6.70 7.35
CA VAL A 65 -23.12 6.83 7.54
C VAL A 65 -22.69 6.17 8.86
N GLU A 66 -23.56 6.21 9.86
CA GLU A 66 -23.40 5.57 11.16
C GLU A 66 -23.30 4.05 11.02
N ASP A 67 -24.22 3.44 10.27
CA ASP A 67 -24.22 2.00 10.01
C ASP A 67 -22.98 1.58 9.21
N ALA A 68 -22.59 2.39 8.21
CA ALA A 68 -21.40 2.15 7.40
C ALA A 68 -20.13 2.19 8.25
N ARG A 69 -19.98 3.21 9.10
CA ARG A 69 -18.83 3.36 10.02
C ARG A 69 -18.76 2.21 11.02
N ARG A 70 -19.89 1.81 11.61
CA ARG A 70 -19.96 0.66 12.53
C ARG A 70 -19.51 -0.63 11.84
N SER A 71 -20.02 -0.91 10.63
CA SER A 71 -19.64 -2.09 9.85
C SER A 71 -18.14 -2.12 9.54
N VAL A 72 -17.55 -0.99 9.16
CA VAL A 72 -16.10 -0.89 8.92
C VAL A 72 -15.31 -1.16 10.20
N ALA A 73 -15.69 -0.53 11.31
CA ALA A 73 -15.03 -0.73 12.60
C ALA A 73 -15.07 -2.20 13.07
N GLU A 74 -16.23 -2.85 12.96
CA GLU A 74 -16.39 -4.27 13.29
C GLU A 74 -15.48 -5.17 12.43
N ARG A 75 -15.39 -4.89 11.11
CA ARG A 75 -14.55 -5.66 10.20
C ARG A 75 -13.06 -5.50 10.52
N LEU A 76 -12.62 -4.28 10.81
CA LEU A 76 -11.23 -4.01 11.21
C LEU A 76 -10.90 -4.65 12.57
N GLY A 77 -11.83 -4.59 13.52
CA GLY A 77 -11.67 -5.26 14.83
C GLY A 77 -11.55 -6.79 14.71
N ARG A 78 -12.34 -7.43 13.84
CA ARG A 78 -12.24 -8.88 13.56
C ARG A 78 -10.92 -9.28 12.92
N VAL A 79 -10.38 -8.45 12.02
CA VAL A 79 -9.06 -8.70 11.40
C VAL A 79 -7.93 -8.52 12.42
N SER A 80 -8.11 -7.62 13.39
CA SER A 80 -7.14 -7.38 14.46
C SER A 80 -7.17 -8.43 15.58
N GLY A 81 -8.33 -9.04 15.84
CA GLY A 81 -8.50 -10.07 16.89
C GLY A 81 -8.20 -11.50 16.45
N ALA A 82 -7.80 -11.72 15.19
CA ALA A 82 -7.41 -13.02 14.65
C ALA A 82 -5.88 -13.22 14.60
N ARG A 83 -5.11 -12.39 15.32
CA ARG A 83 -3.65 -12.49 15.47
C ARG A 83 -3.27 -12.71 16.93
#